data_AF-A0A3N5SS12-F1
#
_entry.id   AF-A0A3N5SS12-F1
#
_cell.length_a   1.000
_cell.length_b   1.000
_cell.length_c   1.000
_cell.angle_alpha   90.00
_cell.angle_beta   90.00
_cell.angle_gamma   90.00
#
_symmetry.space_group_name_H-M   'P 1'
#
loop_
_entity.id
_entity.type
_entity.pdbx_description
1 polymer ?
#
loop_
_entity_poly.entity_id
_entity_poly.type
_entity_poly.pdbx_seq_one_letter_code
_entity_poly.pdbx_strand_id
1 'polypeptide(L)' 'IDHNVFHVYSVADRVVVLDRGTVAGEFLTKDISLDDLMEKMYRVAQTGSLD' A
#
# COMPACT_ATOMS: atom_id res chain seq x y z
N ILE A 1 0.60 -11.61 4.79
CA ILE A 1 1.52 -10.52 4.40
C ILE A 1 2.08 -10.92 3.06
N ASP A 2 1.80 -10.15 2.02
CA ASP A 2 2.19 -10.43 0.64
C ASP A 2 2.68 -9.12 0.00
N HIS A 3 3.48 -9.23 -1.05
CA HIS A 3 4.01 -8.14 -1.87
C HIS A 3 3.33 -8.05 -3.24
N ASN A 4 2.47 -9.02 -3.61
CA ASN A 4 1.67 -8.95 -4.82
C ASN A 4 0.41 -8.11 -4.58
N VAL A 5 0.49 -6.82 -4.92
CA VAL A 5 -0.60 -5.86 -4.72
C VAL A 5 -1.89 -6.25 -5.45
N PHE A 6 -1.82 -6.91 -6.61
CA PHE A 6 -3.01 -7.35 -7.35
C PHE A 6 -3.78 -8.40 -6.57
N HIS A 7 -3.07 -9.38 -6.00
CA HIS A 7 -3.67 -10.40 -5.16
C HIS A 7 -4.28 -9.77 -3.90
N VAL A 8 -3.50 -8.98 -3.16
CA VAL A 8 -3.94 -8.34 -1.91
C VAL A 8 -5.18 -7.46 -2.15
N TYR A 9 -5.16 -6.62 -3.18
CA TYR A 9 -6.25 -5.70 -3.50
C TYR A 9 -7.56 -6.43 -3.84
N SER A 10 -7.48 -7.62 -4.45
CA SER A 10 -8.67 -8.41 -4.81
C SER A 10 -9.38 -9.08 -3.63
N VAL A 11 -8.72 -9.22 -2.48
CA VAL A 11 -9.24 -10.01 -1.33
C VAL A 11 -9.32 -9.25 -0.02
N ALA A 12 -8.66 -8.10 0.09
CA ALA A 12 -8.56 -7.34 1.33
C ALA A 12 -9.52 -6.14 1.36
N ASP A 13 -10.11 -5.88 2.53
CA ASP A 13 -10.84 -4.63 2.80
C ASP A 13 -9.89 -3.46 3.14
N ARG A 14 -8.66 -3.79 3.57
CA ARG A 14 -7.69 -2.84 4.11
C ARG A 14 -6.26 -3.27 3.82
N VAL A 15 -5.43 -2.31 3.44
CA VAL A 15 -4.00 -2.50 3.16
C VAL A 15 -3.19 -1.64 4.11
N VAL A 16 -2.20 -2.25 4.76
CA VAL A 16 -1.19 -1.55 5.58
C VAL A 16 0.15 -1.71 4.87
N VAL A 17 0.75 -0.59 4.48
CA VAL A 17 2.08 -0.56 3.85
C VAL A 17 3.11 -0.42 4.95
N LEU A 18 4.06 -1.36 4.97
CA LEU A 18 5.18 -1.37 5.91
C LEU A 18 6.47 -1.07 5.16
N ASP A 19 7.27 -0.14 5.69
CA ASP A 19 8.66 0.08 5.27
C ASP A 19 9.58 -0.01 6.49
N ARG A 20 10.63 -0.83 6.39
CA ARG A 20 11.68 -0.99 7.42
C ARG A 20 11.14 -1.14 8.87
N GLY A 21 10.05 -1.88 9.03
CA GLY A 21 9.42 -2.16 10.34
C GLY A 21 8.50 -1.05 10.85
N THR A 22 8.27 0.01 10.07
CA THR A 22 7.37 1.12 10.39
C THR A 22 6.16 1.11 9.45
N VAL A 23 5.00 1.53 9.95
CA VAL A 23 3.82 1.76 9.11
C VAL A 23 4.05 3.00 8.26
N ALA A 24 4.18 2.83 6.95
CA ALA A 24 4.27 3.92 5.99
C ALA A 24 2.89 4.50 5.66
N GLY A 25 1.83 3.67 5.70
CA GLY A 25 0.45 4.12 5.70
C GLY A 25 -0.59 3.02 5.63
N GLU A 26 -1.86 3.42 5.68
CA GLU A 26 -3.02 2.53 5.79
C GLU A 26 -4.16 3.02 4.90
N PHE A 27 -4.78 2.10 4.17
CA PHE A 27 -5.82 2.41 3.19
C PHE A 27 -6.95 1.39 3.25
N LEU A 28 -8.19 1.86 3.15
CA LEU A 28 -9.34 1.01 2.87
C LEU A 28 -9.45 0.82 1.35
N THR A 29 -9.57 -0.42 0.88
CA THR A 29 -9.59 -0.72 -0.56
C THR A 29 -10.82 -0.18 -1.28
N LYS A 30 -11.88 0.13 -0.54
CA LYS A 30 -13.06 0.85 -1.05
C LYS A 30 -12.82 2.35 -1.33
N ASP A 31 -11.78 2.94 -0.73
CA ASP A 31 -11.52 4.39 -0.75
C ASP A 31 -10.26 4.75 -1.56
N ILE A 32 -9.58 3.77 -2.17
CA ILE A 32 -8.38 3.96 -3.00
C ILE A 32 -8.45 3.06 -4.22
N SER A 33 -8.02 3.56 -5.39
CA SER A 33 -7.87 2.70 -6.57
C SER A 33 -6.59 1.85 -6.51
N LEU A 34 -6.52 0.78 -7.30
CA LEU A 34 -5.30 -0.03 -7.41
C LEU A 34 -4.12 0.80 -7.93
N ASP A 35 -4.35 1.65 -8.93
CA ASP A 35 -3.30 2.50 -9.51
C ASP A 35 -2.78 3.52 -8.49
N ASP A 36 -3.65 4.15 -7.71
CA ASP A 36 -3.27 5.08 -6.65
C ASP A 36 -2.47 4.37 -5.54
N LEU A 37 -2.88 3.15 -5.18
CA LEU A 37 -2.16 2.33 -4.20
C LEU A 37 -0.75 1.99 -4.71
N MET A 38 -0.62 1.62 -5.99
CA MET A 38 0.67 1.36 -6.60
C MET A 38 1.57 2.61 -6.61
N GLU A 39 1.05 3.77 -7.00
CA GLU A 39 1.83 5.02 -6.99
C GLU A 39 2.35 5.33 -5.57
N LYS A 40 1.48 5.19 -4.56
CA LYS A 40 1.86 5.39 -3.16
C LYS A 40 2.93 4.39 -2.70
N MET A 41 2.82 3.13 -3.08
CA MET A 41 3.85 2.11 -2.78
C MET A 41 5.19 2.44 -3.45
N TYR A 42 5.19 2.95 -4.69
CA TYR A 42 6.41 3.42 -5.35
C TYR A 42 7.06 4.59 -4.62
N ARG A 43 6.27 5.56 -4.15
CA ARG A 43 6.80 6.69 -3.34
C ARG A 43 7.43 6.21 -2.05
N VAL A 44 6.79 5.31 -1.33
CA VAL A 44 7.35 4.72 -0.10
C VAL A 44 8.65 3.99 -0.40
N ALA A 45 8.73 3.22 -1.47
CA ALA A 45 9.96 2.53 -1.84
C ALA A 45 11.15 3.48 -2.14
N GLN A 46 10.86 4.69 -2.63
CA GLN A 46 11.87 5.71 -2.95
C GLN A 46 12.25 6.60 -1.76
N THR A 47 11.29 6.94 -0.91
CA THR A 47 11.43 8.00 0.11
C THR A 47 11.34 7.49 1.55
N GLY A 48 10.77 6.31 1.76
CA GLY A 48 10.40 5.78 3.08
C GLY A 48 9.12 6.40 3.67
N SER A 49 8.45 7.32 2.94
CA SER A 49 7.24 8.01 3.38
C SER A 49 6.17 8.08 2.30
N LEU A 50 4.94 8.42 2.69
CA LEU A 50 3.84 8.76 1.78
C LEU A 50 3.73 10.24 1.47
N ASP A 51 4.40 11.09 2.26
CA ASP A 51 4.51 12.53 2.06
C ASP A 51 5.40 12.89 0.86
#